data_AF-S3V0F1-F1
#
_entry.id   AF-S3V0F1-F1
#
_cell.length_a   1.000
_cell.length_b   1.000
_cell.length_c   1.000
_cell.angle_alpha   90.00
_cell.angle_beta   90.00
_cell.angle_gamma   90.00
#
_symmetry.space_group_name_H-M   'P 1'
#
loop_
_entity.id
_entity.type
_entity.pdbx_description
1 polymer ?
#
loop_
_entity_poly.entity_id
_entity_poly.type
_entity_poly.pdbx_seq_one_letter_code
_entity_poly.pdbx_strand_id
1 'polypeptide(L)'
;MGMKKSLVIARTCLILSCIIIFGSSCAVFNRNNTPLIVGVEKHLVPEKPVPKIIAAPFYISVGLLAGLLDLFIVHPIMRIPNAYRDTVSILWTPRPENRYVTRMAFLPFSILLTPVVFSGDLLFRSAFDVNGNVDRARIEEEPAKQVKPIQQALAENDRAAILKWLASYSYIEPELSQSIIDAYPEDAEIRRLALQKLVGPLNDKTLPKFEDSLVGYLNKDQQTDRILLGVFRRLHSKKASEAILRLVRTKQVSKENAKDYILTILYIGNEKDIQFIIDQLSVVSESKKP
;
A
#
# COMPACT_ATOMS: atom_id res chain seq x y z
N MET A 1 -54.72 24.61 10.54
CA MET A 1 -54.47 23.20 10.97
C MET A 1 -53.41 22.46 10.11
N GLY A 2 -52.72 23.13 9.16
CA GLY A 2 -51.73 22.48 8.26
C GLY A 2 -50.27 22.43 8.74
N MET A 3 -49.81 23.39 9.55
CA MET A 3 -48.39 23.48 9.95
C MET A 3 -47.93 22.35 10.89
N LYS A 4 -48.81 21.83 11.76
CA LYS A 4 -48.45 20.73 12.67
C LYS A 4 -48.18 19.41 11.93
N LYS A 5 -48.87 19.16 10.80
CA LYS A 5 -48.66 17.94 9.99
C LYS A 5 -47.34 17.99 9.23
N SER A 6 -46.96 19.16 8.70
CA SER A 6 -45.69 19.36 7.99
C SER A 6 -44.46 19.18 8.89
N LEU A 7 -44.54 19.63 10.15
CA LEU A 7 -43.44 19.49 11.12
C LEU A 7 -43.24 18.03 11.56
N VAL A 8 -44.33 17.27 11.70
CA VAL A 8 -44.27 15.84 12.04
C VAL A 8 -43.65 15.06 10.89
N ILE A 9 -44.09 15.29 9.64
CA ILE A 9 -43.54 14.62 8.46
C ILE A 9 -42.04 14.93 8.29
N ALA A 10 -41.63 16.19 8.44
CA ALA A 10 -40.22 16.57 8.36
C ALA A 10 -39.35 15.88 9.43
N ARG A 11 -39.85 15.78 10.69
CA ARG A 11 -39.16 15.05 11.75
C ARG A 11 -39.07 13.55 11.47
N THR A 12 -40.14 12.94 10.96
CA THR A 12 -40.15 11.51 10.62
C THR A 12 -39.19 11.22 9.47
N CYS A 13 -39.17 12.05 8.42
CA CYS A 13 -38.21 11.92 7.31
C CYS A 13 -36.75 12.11 7.77
N LEU A 14 -36.49 13.05 8.68
CA LEU A 14 -35.14 13.29 9.21
C LEU A 14 -34.65 12.13 10.08
N ILE A 15 -35.52 11.57 10.93
CA ILE A 15 -35.20 10.37 11.72
C ILE A 15 -34.94 9.17 10.80
N LEU A 16 -35.79 8.96 9.80
CA LEU A 16 -35.62 7.87 8.82
C LEU A 16 -34.32 8.03 8.01
N SER A 17 -34.01 9.26 7.59
CA SER A 17 -32.74 9.61 6.93
C SER A 17 -31.54 9.31 7.83
N CYS A 18 -31.60 9.68 9.11
CA CYS A 18 -30.54 9.36 10.07
C CYS A 18 -30.38 7.85 10.23
N ILE A 19 -31.47 7.09 10.36
CA ILE A 19 -31.42 5.62 10.49
C ILE A 19 -30.79 4.96 9.25
N ILE A 20 -31.13 5.42 8.04
CA ILE A 20 -30.56 4.86 6.80
C ILE A 20 -29.07 5.16 6.69
N ILE A 21 -28.66 6.40 6.97
CA ILE A 21 -27.25 6.83 6.88
C ILE A 21 -26.40 6.13 7.96
N PHE A 22 -26.92 5.98 9.17
CA PHE A 22 -26.20 5.30 10.25
C PHE A 22 -26.23 3.77 10.12
N GLY A 23 -27.28 3.19 9.54
CA GLY A 23 -27.44 1.74 9.37
C GLY A 23 -26.50 1.14 8.33
N SER A 24 -26.18 1.86 7.24
CA SER A 24 -25.31 1.36 6.16
C SER A 24 -23.81 1.28 6.54
N SER A 25 -23.42 1.91 7.66
CA SER A 25 -22.03 1.96 8.12
C SER A 25 -21.89 1.51 9.58
N CYS A 26 -22.88 0.78 10.10
CA CYS A 26 -22.80 0.19 11.43
C CYS A 26 -21.66 -0.82 11.48
N ALA A 27 -20.76 -0.65 12.47
CA ALA A 27 -19.62 -1.53 12.65
C ALA A 27 -19.99 -3.02 12.85
N VAL A 28 -21.21 -3.26 13.32
CA VAL A 28 -21.78 -4.59 13.60
C VAL A 28 -21.96 -5.46 12.35
N PHE A 29 -22.16 -4.84 11.18
CA PHE A 29 -22.38 -5.59 9.93
C PHE A 29 -21.07 -6.01 9.24
N ASN A 30 -19.93 -5.62 9.80
CA ASN A 30 -18.63 -6.04 9.29
C ASN A 30 -18.15 -7.28 10.05
N ARG A 31 -17.93 -8.38 9.31
CA ARG A 31 -17.49 -9.67 9.85
C ARG A 31 -16.19 -9.58 10.65
N ASN A 32 -15.29 -8.66 10.27
CA ASN A 32 -14.03 -8.44 10.99
C ASN A 32 -14.21 -7.82 12.37
N ASN A 33 -15.37 -7.23 12.65
CA ASN A 33 -15.72 -6.65 13.94
C ASN A 33 -16.49 -7.64 14.84
N THR A 34 -16.78 -8.85 14.33
CA THR A 34 -17.53 -9.89 15.06
C THR A 34 -16.74 -11.19 15.17
N PRO A 35 -15.56 -11.19 15.85
CA PRO A 35 -14.70 -12.36 15.94
C PRO A 35 -15.36 -13.56 16.66
N LEU A 36 -16.24 -13.32 17.64
CA LEU A 36 -16.94 -14.40 18.34
C LEU A 36 -18.01 -15.04 17.44
N ILE A 37 -18.77 -14.25 16.67
CA ILE A 37 -19.71 -14.80 15.66
C ILE A 37 -18.94 -15.67 14.67
N VAL A 38 -17.81 -15.19 14.15
CA VAL A 38 -16.94 -15.97 13.25
C VAL A 38 -16.44 -17.25 13.93
N GLY A 39 -16.13 -17.19 15.22
CA GLY A 39 -15.77 -18.36 16.02
C GLY A 39 -16.89 -19.40 16.08
N VAL A 40 -18.14 -18.96 16.30
CA VAL A 40 -19.34 -19.83 16.30
C VAL A 40 -19.56 -20.45 14.92
N GLU A 41 -19.49 -19.66 13.85
CA GLU A 41 -19.65 -20.15 12.47
C GLU A 41 -18.63 -21.24 12.14
N LYS A 42 -17.35 -21.04 12.50
CA LYS A 42 -16.27 -21.97 12.16
C LYS A 42 -16.30 -23.28 12.93
N HIS A 43 -16.74 -23.26 14.19
CA HIS A 43 -16.58 -24.42 15.08
C HIS A 43 -17.89 -25.08 15.50
N LEU A 44 -19.01 -24.36 15.46
CA LEU A 44 -20.31 -24.85 15.96
C LEU A 44 -21.33 -25.10 14.87
N VAL A 45 -21.14 -24.58 13.66
CA VAL A 45 -22.07 -24.79 12.53
C VAL A 45 -21.63 -26.00 11.70
N PRO A 46 -22.41 -27.09 11.65
CA PRO A 46 -22.08 -28.24 10.80
C PRO A 46 -22.13 -27.91 9.31
N GLU A 47 -21.23 -28.49 8.52
CA GLU A 47 -21.19 -28.28 7.06
C GLU A 47 -22.33 -29.01 6.33
N LYS A 48 -22.77 -30.17 6.85
CA LYS A 48 -23.81 -30.98 6.23
C LYS A 48 -25.22 -30.40 6.51
N PRO A 49 -26.15 -30.41 5.53
CA PRO A 49 -27.46 -29.76 5.65
C PRO A 49 -28.32 -30.30 6.81
N VAL A 50 -28.40 -31.62 6.97
CA VAL A 50 -29.27 -32.26 7.96
C VAL A 50 -28.77 -32.01 9.40
N PRO A 51 -27.48 -32.23 9.74
CA PRO A 51 -26.95 -31.84 11.05
C PRO A 51 -27.07 -30.34 11.35
N LYS A 52 -26.95 -29.48 10.32
CA LYS A 52 -27.10 -28.04 10.47
C LYS A 52 -28.50 -27.65 10.93
N ILE A 53 -29.56 -28.22 10.35
CA ILE A 53 -30.93 -27.91 10.77
C ILE A 53 -31.19 -28.38 12.21
N ILE A 54 -30.70 -29.57 12.57
CA ILE A 54 -30.88 -30.14 13.91
C ILE A 54 -30.17 -29.30 14.97
N ALA A 55 -28.94 -28.84 14.67
CA ALA A 55 -28.14 -28.03 15.58
C ALA A 55 -28.56 -26.54 15.62
N ALA A 56 -29.47 -26.11 14.74
CA ALA A 56 -29.84 -24.70 14.58
C ALA A 56 -30.29 -24.00 15.87
N PRO A 57 -31.17 -24.58 16.71
CA PRO A 57 -31.58 -23.94 17.96
C PRO A 57 -30.39 -23.63 18.88
N PHE A 58 -29.36 -24.47 18.85
CA PHE A 58 -28.16 -24.30 19.67
C PHE A 58 -27.24 -23.23 19.12
N TYR A 59 -26.75 -23.38 17.88
CA TYR A 59 -25.77 -22.43 17.35
C TYR A 59 -26.36 -21.04 17.08
N ILE A 60 -27.67 -20.92 16.81
CA ILE A 60 -28.33 -19.60 16.68
C ILE A 60 -28.31 -18.87 18.02
N SER A 61 -28.65 -19.56 19.11
CA SER A 61 -28.66 -18.95 20.45
C SER A 61 -27.25 -18.54 20.89
N VAL A 62 -26.26 -19.41 20.67
CA VAL A 62 -24.85 -19.11 20.95
C VAL A 62 -24.33 -17.99 20.06
N GLY A 63 -24.68 -18.00 18.76
CA GLY A 63 -24.30 -16.97 17.80
C GLY A 63 -24.88 -15.59 18.16
N LEU A 64 -26.11 -15.52 18.64
CA LEU A 64 -26.71 -14.27 19.10
C LEU A 64 -25.99 -13.71 20.33
N LEU A 65 -25.67 -14.56 21.31
CA LEU A 65 -24.91 -14.15 22.49
C LEU A 65 -23.50 -13.67 22.09
N ALA A 66 -22.84 -14.41 21.19
CA ALA A 66 -21.55 -14.03 20.62
C ALA A 66 -21.63 -12.66 19.93
N GLY A 67 -22.69 -12.40 19.16
CA GLY A 67 -22.90 -11.10 18.53
C GLY A 67 -23.13 -9.95 19.49
N LEU A 68 -23.85 -10.18 20.59
CA LEU A 68 -24.00 -9.18 21.65
C LEU A 68 -22.66 -8.87 22.35
N LEU A 69 -21.86 -9.90 22.63
CA LEU A 69 -20.53 -9.74 23.21
C LEU A 69 -19.58 -9.02 22.26
N ASP A 70 -19.63 -9.36 20.97
CA ASP A 70 -18.85 -8.68 19.95
C ASP A 70 -19.23 -7.19 19.89
N LEU A 71 -20.52 -6.88 19.89
CA LEU A 71 -21.04 -5.51 19.82
C LEU A 71 -20.66 -4.66 21.02
N PHE A 72 -20.89 -5.15 22.24
CA PHE A 72 -20.80 -4.34 23.46
C PHE A 72 -19.46 -4.43 24.17
N ILE A 73 -18.67 -5.47 23.91
CA ILE A 73 -17.43 -5.75 24.65
C ILE A 73 -16.24 -5.83 23.69
N VAL A 74 -16.24 -6.81 22.78
CA VAL A 74 -15.03 -7.14 22.02
C VAL A 74 -14.66 -6.03 21.04
N HIS A 75 -15.63 -5.56 20.23
CA HIS A 75 -15.36 -4.52 19.24
C HIS A 75 -14.93 -3.20 19.89
N PRO A 76 -15.62 -2.66 20.94
CA PRO A 76 -15.12 -1.48 21.65
C PRO A 76 -13.67 -1.65 22.17
N ILE A 77 -13.34 -2.79 22.76
CA ILE A 77 -11.98 -3.06 23.26
C ILE A 77 -10.97 -3.04 22.10
N MET A 78 -11.28 -3.67 20.97
CA MET A 78 -10.42 -3.68 19.78
C MET A 78 -10.16 -2.28 19.20
N ARG A 79 -11.03 -1.30 19.49
CA ARG A 79 -10.89 0.07 18.98
C ARG A 79 -10.09 1.00 19.90
N ILE A 80 -9.84 0.61 21.16
CA ILE A 80 -9.04 1.40 22.13
C ILE A 80 -7.67 1.82 21.56
N PRO A 81 -6.86 0.94 20.93
CA PRO A 81 -5.53 1.33 20.45
C PRO A 81 -5.58 2.41 19.36
N ASN A 82 -6.61 2.38 18.51
CA ASN A 82 -6.78 3.37 17.45
C ASN A 82 -7.22 4.72 18.03
N ALA A 83 -8.23 4.71 18.93
CA ALA A 83 -8.68 5.92 19.60
C ALA A 83 -7.57 6.58 20.43
N TYR A 84 -6.72 5.78 21.05
CA TYR A 84 -5.53 6.27 21.75
C TYR A 84 -4.56 6.97 20.79
N ARG A 85 -4.19 6.32 19.67
CA ARG A 85 -3.27 6.89 18.68
C ARG A 85 -3.81 8.19 18.10
N ASP A 86 -5.10 8.26 17.83
CA ASP A 86 -5.74 9.47 17.29
C ASP A 86 -5.79 10.59 18.32
N THR A 87 -6.08 10.27 19.58
CA THR A 87 -6.01 11.25 20.66
C THR A 87 -4.60 11.82 20.81
N VAL A 88 -3.57 10.97 20.73
CA VAL A 88 -2.16 11.39 20.74
C VAL A 88 -1.80 12.22 19.51
N SER A 89 -2.27 11.84 18.33
CA SER A 89 -1.98 12.58 17.09
C SER A 89 -2.63 13.97 17.09
N ILE A 90 -3.85 14.09 17.62
CA ILE A 90 -4.62 15.33 17.66
C ILE A 90 -4.12 16.28 18.76
N LEU A 91 -3.95 15.79 20.00
CA LEU A 91 -3.73 16.65 21.16
C LEU A 91 -2.27 16.74 21.62
N TRP A 92 -1.46 15.73 21.31
CA TRP A 92 -0.12 15.57 21.88
C TRP A 92 1.01 15.66 20.85
N THR A 93 0.70 15.53 19.56
CA THR A 93 1.72 15.57 18.50
C THR A 93 2.00 17.01 18.06
N PRO A 94 3.24 17.51 18.24
CA PRO A 94 3.56 18.90 17.96
C PRO A 94 3.59 19.18 16.45
N ARG A 95 2.98 20.29 16.04
CA ARG A 95 3.13 20.81 14.68
C ARG A 95 4.51 21.48 14.49
N PRO A 96 5.10 21.42 13.28
CA PRO A 96 6.42 22.00 12.99
C PRO A 96 6.51 23.49 13.33
N GLU A 97 5.38 24.19 13.22
CA GLU A 97 5.23 25.63 13.37
C GLU A 97 5.23 26.09 14.85
N ASN A 98 4.92 25.19 15.79
CA ASN A 98 4.75 25.53 17.19
C ASN A 98 6.10 25.48 17.94
N ARG A 99 6.58 26.65 18.40
CA ARG A 99 7.77 26.78 19.28
C ARG A 99 7.46 26.34 20.72
N TYR A 100 8.51 26.15 21.52
CA TYR A 100 8.44 25.59 22.88
C TYR A 100 7.40 26.25 23.80
N VAL A 101 7.35 27.59 23.85
CA VAL A 101 6.43 28.34 24.74
C VAL A 101 4.97 28.09 24.37
N THR A 102 4.65 28.11 23.08
CA THR A 102 3.31 27.79 22.57
C THR A 102 2.89 26.37 22.97
N ARG A 103 3.82 25.40 22.92
CA ARG A 103 3.52 24.01 23.34
C ARG A 103 3.17 23.90 24.82
N MET A 104 3.91 24.60 25.68
CA MET A 104 3.64 24.60 27.13
C MET A 104 2.30 25.27 27.46
N ALA A 105 1.93 26.32 26.72
CA ALA A 105 0.64 26.98 26.89
C ALA A 105 -0.57 26.08 26.54
N PHE A 106 -0.41 25.13 25.60
CA PHE A 106 -1.48 24.22 25.20
C PHE A 106 -1.61 22.96 26.07
N LEU A 107 -0.58 22.61 26.84
CA LEU A 107 -0.55 21.41 27.68
C LEU A 107 -1.75 21.24 28.64
N PRO A 108 -2.21 22.27 29.39
CA PRO A 108 -3.40 22.12 30.24
C PRO A 108 -4.67 21.81 29.44
N PHE A 109 -4.80 22.36 28.22
CA PHE A 109 -5.92 22.06 27.34
C PHE A 109 -5.83 20.64 26.78
N SER A 110 -4.64 20.18 26.38
CA SER A 110 -4.45 18.81 25.91
C SER A 110 -4.82 17.79 26.99
N ILE A 111 -4.43 18.01 28.26
CA ILE A 111 -4.82 17.15 29.38
C ILE A 111 -6.34 17.14 29.54
N LEU A 112 -6.97 18.31 29.56
CA LEU A 112 -8.41 18.44 29.79
C LEU A 112 -9.26 17.85 28.65
N LEU A 113 -8.79 17.98 27.40
CA LEU A 113 -9.48 17.48 26.22
C LEU A 113 -9.20 16.00 25.92
N THR A 114 -8.14 15.40 26.47
CA THR A 114 -7.78 13.99 26.26
C THR A 114 -8.94 13.03 26.51
N PRO A 115 -9.63 13.04 27.67
CA PRO A 115 -10.73 12.09 27.90
C PRO A 115 -11.90 12.33 26.92
N VAL A 116 -12.19 13.58 26.57
CA VAL A 116 -13.29 13.94 25.67
C VAL A 116 -13.02 13.44 24.25
N VAL A 117 -11.82 13.72 23.72
CA VAL A 117 -11.41 13.29 22.38
C VAL A 117 -11.31 11.78 22.30
N PHE A 118 -10.71 11.14 23.31
CA PHE A 118 -10.58 9.69 23.37
C PHE A 118 -11.93 8.99 23.42
N SER A 119 -12.83 9.38 24.34
CA SER A 119 -14.14 8.77 24.47
C SER A 119 -15.01 9.04 23.24
N GLY A 120 -14.93 10.25 22.67
CA GLY A 120 -15.62 10.61 21.44
C GLY A 120 -15.20 9.72 20.26
N ASP A 121 -13.89 9.59 20.03
CA ASP A 121 -13.37 8.76 18.94
C ASP A 121 -13.66 7.27 19.17
N LEU A 122 -13.50 6.79 20.41
CA LEU A 122 -13.81 5.41 20.76
C LEU A 122 -15.27 5.07 20.47
N LEU A 123 -16.21 5.88 20.98
CA LEU A 123 -17.65 5.65 20.76
C LEU A 123 -18.02 5.76 19.29
N PHE A 124 -17.46 6.74 18.58
CA PHE A 124 -17.70 6.93 17.16
C PHE A 124 -17.23 5.71 16.35
N ARG A 125 -16.04 5.18 16.63
CA ARG A 125 -15.49 3.97 15.97
C ARG A 125 -16.16 2.67 16.44
N SER A 126 -16.70 2.64 17.65
CA SER A 126 -17.51 1.53 18.12
C SER A 126 -18.85 1.47 17.40
N ALA A 127 -19.47 2.62 17.13
CA ALA A 127 -20.73 2.71 16.41
C ALA A 127 -20.58 2.57 14.89
N PHE A 128 -19.53 3.16 14.32
CA PHE A 128 -19.34 3.32 12.88
C PHE A 128 -18.08 2.64 12.36
N ASP A 129 -18.19 1.98 11.21
CA ASP A 129 -17.08 1.34 10.51
C ASP A 129 -16.23 2.34 9.69
N VAL A 130 -15.61 3.30 10.38
CA VAL A 130 -14.94 4.45 9.75
C VAL A 130 -13.58 4.08 9.18
N ASN A 131 -12.94 3.04 9.71
CA ASN A 131 -11.62 2.59 9.25
C ASN A 131 -11.67 1.44 8.24
N GLY A 132 -12.88 0.99 7.85
CA GLY A 132 -13.06 -0.07 6.87
C GLY A 132 -12.07 -1.20 7.07
N ASN A 133 -12.25 -2.01 8.13
CA ASN A 133 -11.59 -3.32 8.13
C ASN A 133 -12.24 -4.09 6.98
N VAL A 134 -11.70 -3.95 5.77
CA VAL A 134 -12.27 -4.55 4.57
C VAL A 134 -12.50 -6.02 4.87
N ASP A 135 -13.76 -6.48 4.76
CA ASP A 135 -14.15 -7.86 4.98
C ASP A 135 -13.47 -8.73 3.91
N ARG A 136 -12.20 -9.06 4.16
CA ARG A 136 -11.36 -9.82 3.23
C ARG A 136 -11.96 -11.21 3.03
N ALA A 137 -12.70 -11.75 4.00
CA ALA A 137 -13.41 -13.01 3.81
C ALA A 137 -14.47 -12.92 2.70
N ARG A 138 -15.14 -11.77 2.53
CA ARG A 138 -16.08 -11.54 1.42
C ARG A 138 -15.39 -11.31 0.07
N ILE A 139 -14.14 -10.85 0.07
CA ILE A 139 -13.32 -10.66 -1.14
C ILE A 139 -12.57 -11.95 -1.51
N GLU A 140 -12.25 -12.78 -0.53
CA GLU A 140 -11.53 -14.06 -0.68
C GLU A 140 -12.48 -15.25 -0.93
N GLU A 141 -13.80 -15.06 -0.82
CA GLU A 141 -14.85 -16.04 -1.21
C GLU A 141 -15.25 -15.97 -2.70
N GLU A 142 -14.59 -15.16 -3.54
CA GLU A 142 -14.46 -15.60 -4.94
C GLU A 142 -13.57 -16.84 -4.90
N PRO A 143 -14.00 -18.01 -5.44
CA PRO A 143 -13.13 -19.18 -5.46
C PRO A 143 -11.83 -18.71 -6.07
N ALA A 144 -10.72 -18.86 -5.33
CA ALA A 144 -9.40 -18.57 -5.83
C ALA A 144 -9.35 -19.19 -7.23
N LYS A 145 -9.51 -18.37 -8.28
CA LYS A 145 -9.27 -18.78 -9.65
C LYS A 145 -7.83 -19.16 -9.58
N GLN A 146 -7.57 -20.47 -9.46
CA GLN A 146 -6.25 -21.03 -9.25
C GLN A 146 -5.37 -20.36 -10.28
N VAL A 147 -4.62 -19.34 -9.85
CA VAL A 147 -3.73 -18.63 -10.76
C VAL A 147 -2.74 -19.71 -11.07
N LYS A 148 -2.75 -20.17 -12.33
CA LYS A 148 -1.85 -21.24 -12.78
C LYS A 148 -0.48 -20.93 -12.20
N PRO A 149 0.20 -21.90 -11.56
CA PRO A 149 1.53 -21.68 -11.03
C PRO A 149 2.39 -21.08 -12.15
N ILE A 150 3.22 -20.08 -11.84
CA ILE A 150 3.91 -19.31 -12.89
C ILE A 150 4.72 -20.21 -13.83
N GLN A 151 5.25 -21.33 -13.33
CA GLN A 151 5.94 -22.32 -14.15
C GLN A 151 5.05 -22.86 -15.28
N GLN A 152 3.76 -23.08 -15.00
CA GLN A 152 2.78 -23.49 -16.00
C GLN A 152 2.41 -22.33 -16.94
N ALA A 153 2.24 -21.11 -16.41
CA ALA A 153 1.96 -19.94 -17.25
C ALA A 153 3.11 -19.62 -18.23
N LEU A 154 4.36 -19.78 -17.78
CA LEU A 154 5.56 -19.65 -18.61
C LEU A 154 5.67 -20.78 -19.65
N ALA A 155 5.37 -22.03 -19.26
CA ALA A 155 5.38 -23.17 -20.18
C ALA A 155 4.32 -23.05 -21.28
N GLU A 156 3.15 -22.51 -20.96
CA GLU A 156 2.04 -22.29 -21.90
C GLU A 156 2.14 -20.96 -22.67
N ASN A 157 3.15 -20.14 -22.36
CA ASN A 157 3.32 -18.79 -22.89
C ASN A 157 2.05 -17.91 -22.73
N ASP A 158 1.34 -18.07 -21.61
CA ASP A 158 0.10 -17.36 -21.31
C ASP A 158 0.42 -15.94 -20.80
N ARG A 159 0.54 -15.00 -21.76
CA ARG A 159 0.85 -13.59 -21.49
C ARG A 159 -0.04 -12.98 -20.41
N ALA A 160 -1.34 -13.25 -20.44
CA ALA A 160 -2.30 -12.66 -19.52
C ALA A 160 -2.11 -13.18 -18.09
N ALA A 161 -1.85 -14.48 -17.94
CA ALA A 161 -1.53 -15.08 -16.66
C ALA A 161 -0.20 -14.55 -16.10
N ILE A 162 0.83 -14.39 -16.94
CA ILE A 162 2.13 -13.85 -16.54
C ILE A 162 2.00 -12.41 -16.05
N LEU A 163 1.31 -11.54 -16.78
CA LEU A 163 1.09 -10.15 -16.35
C LEU A 163 0.29 -10.06 -15.05
N LYS A 164 -0.79 -10.84 -14.93
CA LYS A 164 -1.59 -10.89 -13.70
C LYS A 164 -0.73 -11.32 -12.51
N TRP A 165 0.16 -12.29 -12.74
CA TRP A 165 1.06 -12.77 -11.71
C TRP A 165 2.12 -11.73 -11.33
N LEU A 166 2.76 -11.08 -12.30
CA LEU A 166 3.77 -10.04 -12.07
C LEU A 166 3.19 -8.79 -11.39
N ALA A 167 1.94 -8.46 -11.66
CA ALA A 167 1.21 -7.36 -11.01
C ALA A 167 0.79 -7.68 -9.57
N SER A 168 0.80 -8.95 -9.15
CA SER A 168 0.44 -9.34 -7.78
C SER A 168 1.49 -8.87 -6.76
N TYR A 169 1.11 -8.73 -5.49
CA TYR A 169 2.05 -8.35 -4.41
C TYR A 169 2.93 -9.49 -3.90
N SER A 170 2.87 -10.67 -4.54
CA SER A 170 3.65 -11.84 -4.15
C SER A 170 5.16 -11.56 -4.22
N TYR A 171 5.89 -12.13 -3.25
CA TYR A 171 7.35 -12.19 -3.28
C TYR A 171 7.82 -13.07 -4.43
N ILE A 172 8.88 -12.65 -5.10
CA ILE A 172 9.45 -13.34 -6.26
C ILE A 172 10.95 -13.43 -6.06
N GLU A 173 11.50 -14.62 -6.31
CA GLU A 173 12.94 -14.82 -6.31
C GLU A 173 13.59 -14.00 -7.43
N PRO A 174 14.68 -13.25 -7.15
CA PRO A 174 15.40 -12.47 -8.16
C PRO A 174 15.75 -13.28 -9.42
N GLU A 175 16.18 -14.53 -9.25
CA GLU A 175 16.57 -15.44 -10.32
C GLU A 175 15.40 -15.75 -11.27
N LEU A 176 14.20 -15.95 -10.73
CA LEU A 176 12.99 -16.15 -11.52
C LEU A 176 12.57 -14.87 -12.26
N SER A 177 12.74 -13.70 -11.63
CA SER A 177 12.46 -12.43 -12.30
C SER A 177 13.42 -12.20 -13.47
N GLN A 178 14.70 -12.55 -13.29
CA GLN A 178 15.71 -12.48 -14.36
C GLN A 178 15.36 -13.42 -15.51
N SER A 179 14.96 -14.66 -15.25
CA SER A 179 14.60 -15.60 -16.32
C SER A 179 13.36 -15.16 -17.11
N ILE A 180 12.39 -14.52 -16.46
CA ILE A 180 11.23 -13.92 -17.15
C ILE A 180 11.67 -12.76 -18.05
N ILE A 181 12.58 -11.90 -17.59
CA ILE A 181 13.12 -10.81 -18.41
C ILE A 181 13.81 -11.37 -19.65
N ASP A 182 14.61 -12.42 -19.51
CA ASP A 182 15.37 -13.03 -20.59
C ASP A 182 14.47 -13.81 -21.58
N ALA A 183 13.36 -14.38 -21.09
CA ALA A 183 12.38 -15.09 -21.91
C ALA A 183 11.48 -14.14 -22.74
N TYR A 184 11.29 -12.89 -22.29
CA TYR A 184 10.39 -11.92 -22.91
C TYR A 184 11.09 -10.60 -23.25
N PRO A 185 12.14 -10.61 -24.10
CA PRO A 185 12.92 -9.41 -24.40
C PRO A 185 12.11 -8.34 -25.14
N GLU A 186 11.16 -8.74 -25.98
CA GLU A 186 10.35 -7.83 -26.80
C GLU A 186 9.10 -7.30 -26.10
N ASP A 187 8.62 -7.96 -25.03
CA ASP A 187 7.42 -7.51 -24.30
C ASP A 187 7.78 -6.47 -23.23
N ALA A 188 7.63 -5.20 -23.60
CA ALA A 188 7.97 -4.08 -22.72
C ALA A 188 7.21 -4.08 -21.39
N GLU A 189 5.98 -4.59 -21.35
CA GLU A 189 5.15 -4.59 -20.14
C GLU A 189 5.57 -5.69 -19.16
N ILE A 190 5.77 -6.91 -19.67
CA ILE A 190 6.31 -8.04 -18.89
C ILE A 190 7.70 -7.67 -18.37
N ARG A 191 8.58 -7.17 -19.24
CA ARG A 191 9.95 -6.78 -18.87
C ARG A 191 9.95 -5.73 -17.77
N ARG A 192 9.13 -4.69 -17.89
CA ARG A 192 9.04 -3.63 -16.88
C ARG A 192 8.59 -4.16 -15.52
N LEU A 193 7.54 -4.98 -15.48
CA LEU A 193 7.04 -5.54 -14.23
C LEU A 193 8.02 -6.53 -13.61
N ALA A 194 8.63 -7.39 -14.42
CA ALA A 194 9.65 -8.32 -13.97
C ALA A 194 10.91 -7.59 -13.44
N LEU A 195 11.34 -6.50 -14.11
CA LEU A 195 12.42 -5.64 -13.62
C LEU A 195 12.07 -5.01 -12.27
N GLN A 196 10.85 -4.46 -12.12
CA GLN A 196 10.41 -3.88 -10.86
C GLN A 196 10.44 -4.89 -9.71
N LYS A 197 10.09 -6.15 -10.00
CA LYS A 197 10.13 -7.27 -9.04
C LYS A 197 11.55 -7.74 -8.76
N LEU A 198 12.42 -7.79 -9.77
CA LEU A 198 13.83 -8.11 -9.64
C LEU A 198 14.56 -7.12 -8.73
N VAL A 199 14.40 -5.82 -9.00
CA VAL A 199 15.20 -4.78 -8.35
C VAL A 199 14.72 -4.41 -6.95
N GLY A 200 13.44 -4.63 -6.65
CA GLY A 200 12.84 -4.37 -5.35
C GLY A 200 13.65 -4.93 -4.17
N PRO A 201 13.91 -6.26 -4.13
CA PRO A 201 14.65 -6.92 -3.05
C PRO A 201 16.19 -6.81 -3.14
N LEU A 202 16.76 -6.21 -4.19
CA LEU A 202 18.21 -6.11 -4.33
C LEU A 202 18.85 -5.25 -3.24
N ASN A 203 20.03 -5.69 -2.79
CA ASN A 203 20.89 -5.00 -1.85
C ASN A 203 22.36 -5.12 -2.29
N ASP A 204 23.29 -4.51 -1.56
CA ASP A 204 24.71 -4.47 -1.91
C ASP A 204 25.36 -5.84 -2.09
N LYS A 205 24.81 -6.90 -1.46
CA LYS A 205 25.33 -8.28 -1.58
C LYS A 205 24.78 -9.02 -2.79
N THR A 206 23.53 -8.73 -3.19
CA THR A 206 22.84 -9.44 -4.27
C THR A 206 22.97 -8.72 -5.61
N LEU A 207 23.12 -7.40 -5.61
CA LEU A 207 23.27 -6.58 -6.82
C LEU A 207 24.40 -7.09 -7.74
N PRO A 208 25.62 -7.40 -7.27
CA PRO A 208 26.72 -7.77 -8.17
C PRO A 208 26.41 -8.98 -9.07
N LYS A 209 25.48 -9.87 -8.67
CA LYS A 209 25.06 -11.01 -9.47
C LYS A 209 24.22 -10.63 -10.69
N PHE A 210 23.45 -9.55 -10.60
CA PHE A 210 22.51 -9.11 -11.63
C PHE A 210 22.96 -7.82 -12.34
N GLU A 211 23.99 -7.16 -11.81
CA GLU A 211 24.42 -5.84 -12.23
C GLU A 211 24.78 -5.76 -13.72
N ASP A 212 25.47 -6.76 -14.26
CA ASP A 212 25.79 -6.83 -15.69
C ASP A 212 24.55 -6.87 -16.57
N SER A 213 23.57 -7.69 -16.18
CA SER A 213 22.30 -7.80 -16.89
C SER A 213 21.52 -6.48 -16.83
N LEU A 214 21.39 -5.90 -15.64
CA LEU A 214 20.67 -4.65 -15.42
C LEU A 214 21.29 -3.48 -16.20
N VAL A 215 22.62 -3.39 -16.25
CA VAL A 215 23.33 -2.39 -17.06
C VAL A 215 23.03 -2.56 -18.54
N GLY A 216 22.89 -3.80 -19.03
CA GLY A 216 22.51 -4.10 -20.41
C GLY A 216 21.11 -3.59 -20.83
N TYR A 217 20.24 -3.30 -19.86
CA TYR A 217 18.89 -2.76 -20.09
C TYR A 217 18.81 -1.24 -20.07
N LEU A 218 19.91 -0.53 -19.78
CA LEU A 218 19.96 0.93 -19.90
C LEU A 218 19.72 1.37 -21.34
N ASN A 219 19.02 2.49 -21.50
CA ASN A 219 18.74 3.15 -22.77
C ASN A 219 17.88 2.32 -23.74
N LYS A 220 17.10 1.36 -23.21
CA LYS A 220 16.11 0.60 -24.00
C LYS A 220 14.76 1.31 -24.06
N ASP A 221 14.28 1.78 -22.91
CA ASP A 221 13.05 2.55 -22.80
C ASP A 221 13.07 3.43 -21.54
N GLN A 222 12.33 4.54 -21.58
CA GLN A 222 12.34 5.54 -20.52
C GLN A 222 11.82 5.01 -19.17
N GLN A 223 10.87 4.07 -19.17
CA GLN A 223 10.30 3.56 -17.93
C GLN A 223 11.28 2.60 -17.23
N THR A 224 11.93 1.73 -18.00
CA THR A 224 13.03 0.87 -17.56
C THR A 224 14.17 1.70 -16.98
N ASP A 225 14.60 2.75 -17.68
CA ASP A 225 15.66 3.64 -17.20
C ASP A 225 15.34 4.22 -15.82
N ARG A 226 14.12 4.72 -15.60
CA ARG A 226 13.72 5.26 -14.30
C ARG A 226 13.85 4.24 -13.16
N ILE A 227 13.48 2.98 -13.43
CA ILE A 227 13.59 1.89 -12.45
C ILE A 227 15.07 1.59 -12.15
N LEU A 228 15.88 1.43 -13.19
CA LEU A 228 17.29 1.08 -13.08
C LEU A 228 18.11 2.18 -12.40
N LEU A 229 17.96 3.43 -12.84
CA LEU A 229 18.64 4.59 -12.26
C LEU A 229 18.30 4.75 -10.77
N GLY A 230 17.03 4.52 -10.39
CA GLY A 230 16.61 4.55 -8.99
C GLY A 230 17.35 3.54 -8.12
N VAL A 231 17.57 2.32 -8.64
CA VAL A 231 18.26 1.24 -7.94
C VAL A 231 19.76 1.46 -7.88
N PHE A 232 20.39 1.88 -8.99
CA PHE A 232 21.82 2.17 -9.03
C PHE A 232 22.19 3.33 -8.10
N ARG A 233 21.31 4.34 -7.99
CA ARG A 233 21.44 5.40 -7.00
C ARG A 233 21.31 4.86 -5.57
N ARG A 234 20.27 4.06 -5.29
CA ARG A 234 20.02 3.50 -3.96
C ARG A 234 21.18 2.64 -3.45
N LEU A 235 21.83 1.90 -4.36
CA LEU A 235 22.88 0.93 -4.05
C LEU A 235 24.30 1.43 -4.43
N HIS A 236 24.44 2.72 -4.77
CA HIS A 236 25.73 3.36 -5.10
C HIS A 236 26.63 2.56 -6.06
N SER A 237 26.04 2.01 -7.13
CA SER A 237 26.76 1.15 -8.08
C SER A 237 27.80 1.93 -8.90
N LYS A 238 29.09 1.71 -8.61
CA LYS A 238 30.20 2.30 -9.39
C LYS A 238 30.21 1.81 -10.84
N LYS A 239 29.93 0.52 -11.05
CA LYS A 239 29.90 -0.10 -12.38
C LYS A 239 28.78 0.49 -13.25
N ALA A 240 27.60 0.70 -12.67
CA ALA A 240 26.52 1.38 -13.38
C ALA A 240 26.86 2.84 -13.67
N SER A 241 27.52 3.56 -12.75
CA SER A 241 27.98 4.93 -12.99
C SER A 241 28.87 5.03 -14.24
N GLU A 242 29.84 4.13 -14.38
CA GLU A 242 30.72 4.08 -15.56
C GLU A 242 29.95 3.80 -16.86
N ALA A 243 28.99 2.88 -16.83
CA ALA A 243 28.16 2.56 -17.99
C ALA A 243 27.21 3.72 -18.39
N ILE A 244 26.57 4.36 -17.41
CA ILE A 244 25.72 5.53 -17.59
C ILE A 244 26.56 6.67 -18.18
N LEU A 245 27.76 6.91 -17.65
CA LEU A 245 28.67 7.94 -18.15
C LEU A 245 29.07 7.68 -19.60
N ARG A 246 29.35 6.41 -19.97
CA ARG A 246 29.65 6.04 -21.36
C ARG A 246 28.49 6.38 -22.29
N LEU A 247 27.25 6.08 -21.90
CA LEU A 247 26.05 6.39 -22.70
C LEU A 247 25.85 7.91 -22.88
N VAL A 248 26.09 8.69 -21.82
CA VAL A 248 26.03 10.16 -21.88
C VAL A 248 27.11 10.70 -22.81
N ARG A 249 28.35 10.19 -22.70
CA ARG A 249 29.49 10.61 -23.56
C ARG A 249 29.24 10.35 -25.03
N THR A 250 28.69 9.18 -25.38
CA THR A 250 28.41 8.80 -26.77
C THR A 250 27.15 9.46 -27.33
N LYS A 251 26.46 10.30 -26.56
CA LYS A 251 25.18 10.94 -26.92
C LYS A 251 24.11 9.94 -27.36
N GLN A 252 24.17 8.72 -26.81
CA GLN A 252 23.21 7.66 -27.11
C GLN A 252 21.92 7.82 -26.28
N VAL A 253 21.93 8.68 -25.27
CA VAL A 253 20.79 8.97 -24.40
C VAL A 253 19.96 10.10 -24.98
N SER A 254 18.62 9.97 -24.92
CA SER A 254 17.70 11.05 -25.30
C SER A 254 17.93 12.29 -24.44
N LYS A 255 17.63 13.48 -24.98
CA LYS A 255 17.76 14.74 -24.22
C LYS A 255 16.92 14.75 -22.94
N GLU A 256 15.79 14.07 -22.97
CA GLU A 256 14.88 13.93 -21.81
C GLU A 256 15.50 13.08 -20.70
N ASN A 257 16.17 11.98 -21.06
CA ASN A 257 16.77 11.06 -20.07
C ASN A 257 18.17 11.51 -19.63
N ALA A 258 18.87 12.33 -20.43
CA ALA A 258 20.24 12.78 -20.14
C ALA A 258 20.34 13.45 -18.76
N LYS A 259 19.33 14.22 -18.35
CA LYS A 259 19.27 14.85 -17.03
C LYS A 259 19.26 13.80 -15.91
N ASP A 260 18.41 12.78 -16.02
CA ASP A 260 18.27 11.73 -15.00
C ASP A 260 19.52 10.84 -14.92
N TYR A 261 20.19 10.62 -16.05
CA TYR A 261 21.45 9.90 -16.12
C TYR A 261 22.57 10.68 -15.42
N ILE A 262 22.72 11.98 -15.73
CA ILE A 262 23.71 12.86 -15.09
C ILE A 262 23.46 12.94 -13.58
N LEU A 263 22.20 13.14 -13.17
CA LEU A 263 21.85 13.17 -11.74
C LEU A 263 22.24 11.86 -11.05
N THR A 264 21.97 10.72 -11.67
CA THR A 264 22.36 9.42 -11.13
C THR A 264 23.86 9.30 -10.91
N ILE A 265 24.70 9.73 -11.86
CA ILE A 265 26.16 9.75 -11.71
C ILE A 265 26.59 10.61 -10.51
N LEU A 266 26.03 11.82 -10.40
CA LEU A 266 26.33 12.74 -9.30
C LEU A 266 25.93 12.16 -7.94
N TYR A 267 24.77 11.49 -7.87
CA TYR A 267 24.30 10.84 -6.64
C TYR A 267 25.12 9.61 -6.25
N ILE A 268 25.61 8.82 -7.22
CA ILE A 268 26.45 7.66 -6.93
C ILE A 268 27.76 8.12 -6.29
N GLY A 269 28.28 9.29 -6.68
CA GLY A 269 29.40 9.91 -5.98
C GLY A 269 30.78 9.44 -6.45
N ASN A 270 30.90 8.87 -7.66
CA ASN A 270 32.20 8.45 -8.19
C ASN A 270 33.01 9.67 -8.62
N GLU A 271 34.06 10.00 -7.86
CA GLU A 271 34.91 11.18 -8.05
C GLU A 271 35.40 11.36 -9.49
N LYS A 272 35.85 10.27 -10.14
CA LYS A 272 36.35 10.30 -11.53
C LYS A 272 35.25 10.69 -12.53
N ASP A 273 34.04 10.20 -12.30
CA ASP A 273 32.89 10.44 -13.19
C ASP A 273 32.36 11.87 -13.00
N ILE A 274 32.34 12.35 -11.76
CA ILE A 274 31.95 13.72 -11.40
C ILE A 274 32.93 14.72 -12.03
N GLN A 275 34.24 14.50 -11.86
CA GLN A 275 35.25 15.40 -12.41
C GLN A 275 35.09 15.56 -13.92
N PHE A 276 34.84 14.46 -14.64
CA PHE A 276 34.58 14.52 -16.08
C PHE A 276 33.36 15.39 -16.43
N ILE A 277 32.26 15.28 -15.69
CA ILE A 277 31.05 16.10 -15.94
C ILE A 277 31.37 17.59 -15.71
N ILE A 278 32.12 17.91 -14.65
CA ILE A 278 32.54 19.29 -14.34
C ILE A 278 33.42 19.86 -15.47
N ASP A 279 34.38 19.07 -15.95
CA ASP A 279 35.29 19.50 -17.03
C ASP A 279 34.50 19.82 -18.31
N GLN A 280 33.53 18.97 -18.68
CA GLN A 280 32.67 19.20 -19.84
C GLN A 280 31.82 20.47 -19.72
N LEU A 281 31.26 20.73 -18.54
CA LEU A 281 30.46 21.95 -18.31
C LEU A 281 31.33 23.22 -18.33
N SER A 282 32.56 23.12 -17.83
CA SER A 282 33.52 24.24 -17.81
C SER A 282 33.92 24.66 -19.22
N VAL A 283 34.20 23.69 -20.11
CA VAL A 283 34.52 23.96 -21.53
C VAL A 283 33.35 24.61 -22.29
N VAL A 284 32.11 24.21 -21.99
CA VAL A 284 30.91 24.84 -22.58
C VAL A 284 30.74 26.29 -22.12
N SER A 285 31.17 26.63 -20.89
CA SER A 285 31.12 28.00 -20.38
C SER A 285 32.15 28.93 -21.02
N GLU A 286 33.32 28.41 -21.40
CA GLU A 286 34.38 29.18 -22.06
C GLU A 286 34.07 29.46 -23.53
N SER A 287 33.43 28.52 -24.23
CA SER A 287 33.03 28.69 -25.64
C SER A 287 31.82 29.61 -25.87
N LYS A 288 31.16 30.08 -24.80
CA LYS A 288 30.04 31.03 -24.84
C LYS A 288 30.41 32.44 -24.38
N LYS A 289 31.68 32.74 -24.14
CA LYS A 289 32.12 34.13 -23.96
C LYS A 289 31.98 34.87 -25.32
N PRO A 290 31.24 35.99 -25.39
CA PRO A 290 31.17 36.82 -26.60
C PRO A 290 32.53 37.45 -26.93
#